data_AF-A0A418PLG7-F1
#
_entry.id   AF-A0A418PLG7-F1
#
_cell.length_a   1.000
_cell.length_b   1.000
_cell.length_c   1.000
_cell.angle_alpha   90.00
_cell.angle_beta   90.00
_cell.angle_gamma   90.00
#
_symmetry.space_group_name_H-M   'P 1'
#
loop_
_entity.id
_entity.type
_entity.pdbx_description
1 polymer ?
#
loop_
_entity_poly.entity_id
_entity_poly.type
_entity_poly.pdbx_seq_one_letter_code
_entity_poly.pdbx_strand_id
1 'polypeptide(L)'
;MFHYFRKIFTGYTTVKKNMNGTEFRYMYSGKPVFFDPLLMLREFNNRVSEESVQHLDLKTSIDVLNVSFVQPGESDLPSVICICTKNGRELKVSRFTLKDGIHPVSIYLFEENGVSFGSFRRKYDYGSKLHEAGKKLAEVNQSELDISNEKWLWKGISKECLFLEKFGHTQIWHFIDSEQVDFWMYS
;
A
#
# COMPACT_ATOMS: atom_id res chain seq x y z
N MET A 1 4.75 -19.69 30.15
CA MET A 1 3.59 -20.44 29.62
C MET A 1 2.36 -19.52 29.43
N PHE A 2 2.53 -18.34 28.83
CA PHE A 2 1.45 -17.34 28.66
C PHE A 2 1.13 -16.99 27.19
N HIS A 3 1.89 -17.51 26.22
CA HIS A 3 1.67 -17.23 24.80
C HIS A 3 0.65 -18.13 24.11
N TYR A 4 0.29 -19.28 24.70
CA TYR A 4 -0.59 -20.26 24.06
C TYR A 4 -2.08 -19.87 24.15
N PHE A 5 -2.50 -19.19 25.22
CA PHE A 5 -3.91 -18.83 25.44
C PHE A 5 -4.40 -17.66 24.57
N ARG A 6 -3.51 -16.84 24.01
CA ARG A 6 -3.90 -15.72 23.13
C ARG A 6 -4.36 -16.16 21.74
N LYS A 7 -4.02 -17.38 21.32
CA LYS A 7 -4.41 -17.96 20.01
C LYS A 7 -5.90 -18.24 19.89
N ILE A 8 -6.60 -18.43 21.02
CA ILE A 8 -7.96 -18.98 21.06
C ILE A 8 -9.03 -17.91 20.80
N PHE A 9 -8.75 -16.61 20.98
CA PHE A 9 -9.77 -15.55 20.86
C PHE A 9 -9.77 -14.77 19.54
N THR A 10 -8.70 -14.80 18.75
CA THR A 10 -8.62 -14.03 17.49
C THR A 10 -8.31 -14.88 16.25
N GLY A 11 -7.83 -16.12 16.41
CA GLY A 11 -7.35 -16.94 15.29
C GLY A 11 -6.00 -16.49 14.70
N TYR A 12 -5.36 -15.46 15.27
CA TYR A 12 -4.05 -14.97 14.81
C TYR A 12 -2.89 -15.65 15.52
N THR A 13 -1.84 -15.96 14.76
CA THR A 13 -0.53 -16.34 15.29
C THR A 13 0.38 -15.11 15.32
N THR A 14 1.05 -14.87 16.45
CA THR A 14 2.03 -13.79 16.59
C THR A 14 3.45 -14.32 16.45
N VAL A 15 4.31 -13.62 15.71
CA VAL A 15 5.74 -13.90 15.61
C VAL A 15 6.54 -12.59 15.52
N LYS A 16 7.75 -12.60 16.07
CA LYS A 16 8.72 -11.51 15.88
C LYS A 16 9.75 -11.91 14.82
N LYS A 17 10.15 -10.97 13.97
CA LYS A 17 11.23 -11.14 12.99
C LYS A 17 12.10 -9.90 13.00
N ASN A 18 13.41 -10.09 12.87
CA ASN A 18 14.32 -9.00 12.59
C ASN A 18 14.56 -8.95 11.08
N MET A 19 14.31 -7.80 10.44
CA MET A 19 14.59 -7.56 9.02
C MET A 19 15.34 -6.24 8.91
N ASN A 20 16.50 -6.26 8.24
CA ASN A 20 17.33 -5.07 8.04
C ASN A 20 17.62 -4.29 9.34
N GLY A 21 17.85 -5.01 10.45
CA GLY A 21 18.14 -4.43 11.76
C GLY A 21 16.90 -3.94 12.54
N THR A 22 15.70 -4.00 11.95
CA THR A 22 14.45 -3.59 12.61
C THR A 22 13.68 -4.81 13.10
N GLU A 23 13.23 -4.80 14.37
CA GLU A 23 12.31 -5.81 14.90
C GLU A 23 10.87 -5.49 14.48
N PHE A 24 10.27 -6.44 13.76
CA PHE A 24 8.86 -6.41 13.36
C PHE A 24 8.07 -7.48 14.13
N ARG A 25 6.90 -7.11 14.64
CA ARG A 25 5.90 -8.01 15.20
C ARG A 25 4.82 -8.27 14.15
N TYR A 26 4.71 -9.52 13.70
CA TYR A 26 3.66 -9.97 12.79
C TYR A 26 2.56 -10.69 13.56
N MET A 27 1.32 -10.42 13.18
CA MET A 27 0.15 -11.21 13.55
C MET A 27 -0.49 -11.68 12.24
N TYR A 28 -0.72 -12.98 12.05
CA TYR A 28 -1.31 -13.49 10.81
C TYR A 28 -2.34 -14.60 11.07
N SER A 29 -3.31 -14.72 10.17
CA SER A 29 -4.23 -15.85 10.11
C SER A 29 -3.90 -16.73 8.90
N GLY A 30 -3.93 -18.07 9.08
CA GLY A 30 -3.57 -19.01 8.02
C GLY A 30 -2.06 -19.05 7.70
N LYS A 31 -1.70 -18.98 6.41
CA LYS A 31 -0.31 -19.10 5.95
C LYS A 31 0.47 -17.81 6.27
N PRO A 32 1.63 -17.89 6.94
CA PRO A 32 2.44 -16.72 7.22
C PRO A 32 2.93 -16.07 5.91
N VAL A 33 2.70 -14.76 5.80
CA VAL A 33 3.34 -13.90 4.79
C VAL A 33 4.08 -12.82 5.55
N PHE A 34 5.39 -12.80 5.43
CA PHE A 34 6.24 -11.77 6.03
C PHE A 34 6.69 -10.81 4.94
N PHE A 35 6.62 -9.51 5.21
CA PHE A 35 7.00 -8.43 4.31
C PHE A 35 7.67 -7.34 5.13
N ASP A 36 8.58 -6.57 4.54
CA ASP A 36 9.25 -5.44 5.19
C ASP A 36 8.59 -4.12 4.76
N PRO A 37 7.75 -3.50 5.62
CA PRO A 37 7.13 -2.21 5.33
C PRO A 37 8.10 -1.10 4.96
N LEU A 38 9.27 -1.05 5.60
CA LEU A 38 10.23 0.02 5.38
C LEU A 38 10.89 -0.14 4.02
N LEU A 39 11.20 -1.38 3.62
CA LEU A 39 11.66 -1.68 2.27
C LEU A 39 10.60 -1.31 1.23
N MET A 40 9.32 -1.61 1.47
CA MET A 40 8.23 -1.24 0.56
C MET A 40 8.17 0.28 0.32
N LEU A 41 8.28 1.08 1.38
CA LEU A 41 8.30 2.55 1.28
C LEU A 41 9.54 3.05 0.54
N ARG A 42 10.72 2.47 0.81
CA ARG A 42 11.96 2.79 0.07
C ARG A 42 11.85 2.47 -1.42
N GLU A 43 11.29 1.32 -1.76
CA GLU A 43 11.08 0.97 -3.16
C GLU A 43 10.11 1.92 -3.85
N PHE A 44 9.03 2.33 -3.17
CA PHE A 44 8.14 3.36 -3.69
C PHE A 44 8.92 4.64 -4.03
N ASN A 45 9.71 5.18 -3.09
CA ASN A 45 10.49 6.38 -3.30
C ASN A 45 11.49 6.28 -4.46
N ASN A 46 12.20 5.14 -4.55
CA ASN A 46 13.10 4.89 -5.66
C ASN A 46 12.35 4.87 -7.00
N ARG A 47 11.16 4.24 -7.06
CA ARG A 47 10.39 4.12 -8.30
C ARG A 47 9.80 5.45 -8.76
N VAL A 48 9.31 6.28 -7.84
CA VAL A 48 8.72 7.58 -8.18
C VAL A 48 9.75 8.67 -8.54
N SER A 49 11.04 8.40 -8.34
CA SER A 49 12.14 9.30 -8.71
C SER A 49 12.78 8.95 -10.05
N GLU A 50 12.32 7.90 -10.74
CA GLU A 50 12.82 7.51 -12.06
C GLU A 50 12.36 8.49 -13.16
N GLU A 51 13.23 8.78 -14.13
CA GLU A 51 12.95 9.72 -15.24
C GLU A 51 11.78 9.28 -16.15
N SER A 52 11.46 7.99 -16.19
CA SER A 52 10.37 7.44 -17.01
C SER A 52 8.97 7.64 -16.40
N VAL A 53 8.87 8.19 -15.20
CA VAL A 53 7.59 8.45 -14.55
C VAL A 53 6.97 9.72 -15.10
N GLN A 54 5.77 9.62 -15.66
CA GLN A 54 5.00 10.80 -16.03
C GLN A 54 4.41 11.45 -14.77
N HIS A 55 4.74 12.72 -14.54
CA HIS A 55 4.21 13.51 -13.43
C HIS A 55 2.96 14.27 -13.86
N LEU A 56 1.90 14.18 -13.06
CA LEU A 56 0.58 14.75 -13.32
C LEU A 56 0.05 15.50 -12.09
N ASP A 57 -0.85 16.44 -12.29
CA ASP A 57 -1.53 17.14 -11.19
C ASP A 57 -2.74 16.32 -10.71
N LEU A 58 -2.84 16.14 -9.41
CA LEU A 58 -4.00 15.54 -8.76
C LEU A 58 -5.02 16.66 -8.44
N LYS A 59 -6.11 16.71 -9.21
CA LYS A 59 -7.10 17.79 -9.15
C LYS A 59 -8.35 17.45 -8.32
N THR A 60 -8.54 16.18 -8.01
CA THR A 60 -9.77 15.64 -7.41
C THR A 60 -9.45 14.92 -6.11
N SER A 61 -10.38 14.95 -5.14
CA SER A 61 -10.17 14.23 -3.89
C SER A 61 -10.17 12.70 -4.11
N ILE A 62 -9.35 12.03 -3.31
CA ILE A 62 -9.21 10.58 -3.17
C ILE A 62 -10.47 9.74 -3.20
N ASP A 63 -11.61 10.29 -2.78
CA ASP A 63 -12.83 9.49 -2.61
C ASP A 63 -13.23 8.80 -3.91
N VAL A 64 -12.89 9.37 -5.07
CA VAL A 64 -13.13 8.78 -6.39
C VAL A 64 -12.24 7.55 -6.66
N LEU A 65 -11.04 7.48 -6.04
CA LEU A 65 -10.16 6.31 -6.10
C LEU A 65 -10.75 5.13 -5.33
N ASN A 66 -11.35 5.40 -4.18
CA ASN A 66 -11.95 4.37 -3.34
C ASN A 66 -13.16 3.70 -4.03
N VAL A 67 -13.87 4.42 -4.89
CA VAL A 67 -14.96 3.89 -5.71
C VAL A 67 -14.45 3.03 -6.87
N SER A 68 -13.24 3.31 -7.37
CA SER A 68 -12.72 2.71 -8.60
C SER A 68 -11.97 1.38 -8.39
N PHE A 69 -11.60 1.05 -7.16
CA PHE A 69 -10.81 -0.15 -6.83
C PHE A 69 -11.42 -0.92 -5.67
N VAL A 70 -11.27 -2.26 -5.69
CA VAL A 70 -11.69 -3.11 -4.58
C VAL A 70 -11.06 -2.65 -3.26
N GLN A 71 -11.87 -2.53 -2.22
CA GLN A 71 -11.45 -2.18 -0.86
C GLN A 71 -11.85 -3.29 0.11
N PRO A 72 -11.11 -3.46 1.23
CA PRO A 72 -11.62 -4.24 2.34
C PRO A 72 -12.91 -3.62 2.88
N GLY A 73 -13.93 -4.43 3.10
CA GLY A 73 -15.14 -4.01 3.81
C GLY A 73 -14.88 -3.80 5.30
N GLU A 74 -15.81 -3.15 6.00
CA GLU A 74 -15.67 -2.88 7.45
C GLU A 74 -15.52 -4.13 8.31
N SER A 75 -16.06 -5.27 7.85
CA SER A 75 -15.97 -6.56 8.53
C SER A 75 -14.79 -7.43 8.08
N ASP A 76 -14.03 -7.00 7.06
CA ASP A 76 -12.88 -7.75 6.59
C ASP A 76 -11.75 -7.67 7.62
N LEU A 77 -11.19 -8.84 7.93
CA LEU A 77 -10.04 -8.94 8.82
C LEU A 77 -8.74 -9.03 8.02
N PRO A 78 -7.67 -8.33 8.42
CA PRO A 78 -6.40 -8.34 7.69
C PRO A 78 -5.71 -9.70 7.80
N SER A 79 -5.41 -10.35 6.68
CA SER A 79 -4.62 -11.60 6.65
C SER A 79 -3.30 -11.54 7.43
N VAL A 80 -2.65 -10.37 7.47
CA VAL A 80 -1.43 -10.11 8.25
C VAL A 80 -1.46 -8.69 8.78
N ILE A 81 -1.03 -8.49 10.02
CA ILE A 81 -0.72 -7.18 10.60
C ILE A 81 0.76 -7.19 10.96
N CYS A 82 1.52 -6.22 10.46
CA CYS A 82 2.93 -6.01 10.77
C CYS A 82 3.09 -4.73 11.57
N ILE A 83 3.82 -4.77 12.68
CA ILE A 83 4.03 -3.62 13.55
C ILE A 83 5.53 -3.46 13.83
N CYS A 84 6.05 -2.24 13.71
CA CYS A 84 7.36 -1.86 14.24
C CYS A 84 7.29 -0.50 14.92
N THR A 85 8.29 -0.21 15.75
CA THR A 85 8.40 1.07 16.46
C THR A 85 9.76 1.70 16.16
N LYS A 86 9.78 3.00 15.90
CA LYS A 86 10.99 3.79 15.63
C LYS A 86 10.83 5.18 16.23
N ASN A 87 11.80 5.64 17.01
CA ASN A 87 11.79 6.96 17.65
C ASN A 87 10.48 7.28 18.40
N GLY A 88 9.91 6.28 19.10
CA GLY A 88 8.65 6.41 19.84
C GLY A 88 7.37 6.41 18.99
N ARG A 89 7.47 6.31 17.66
CA ARG A 89 6.32 6.18 16.75
C ARG A 89 6.09 4.73 16.37
N GLU A 90 4.83 4.33 16.26
CA GLU A 90 4.44 2.99 15.77
C GLU A 90 4.02 3.06 14.30
N LEU A 91 4.63 2.21 13.47
CA LEU A 91 4.15 1.90 12.13
C LEU A 91 3.41 0.58 12.19
N LYS A 92 2.14 0.60 11.81
CA LYS A 92 1.29 -0.58 11.64
C LYS A 92 0.94 -0.70 10.17
N VAL A 93 1.14 -1.89 9.61
CA VAL A 93 0.75 -2.21 8.23
C VAL A 93 -0.17 -3.42 8.22
N SER A 94 -1.40 -3.20 7.76
CA SER A 94 -2.46 -4.20 7.68
C SER A 94 -2.58 -4.70 6.24
N ARG A 95 -2.32 -6.00 6.02
CA ARG A 95 -2.41 -6.66 4.72
C ARG A 95 -3.71 -7.43 4.58
N PHE A 96 -4.49 -7.08 3.57
CA PHE A 96 -5.70 -7.78 3.14
C PHE A 96 -5.43 -8.55 1.86
N THR A 97 -6.14 -9.67 1.68
CA THR A 97 -6.14 -10.44 0.43
C THR A 97 -7.57 -10.57 -0.05
N LEU A 98 -7.89 -9.92 -1.17
CA LEU A 98 -9.21 -9.88 -1.76
C LEU A 98 -9.17 -10.47 -3.19
N LYS A 99 -10.31 -10.49 -3.86
CA LYS A 99 -10.42 -10.80 -5.29
C LYS A 99 -11.11 -9.65 -6.02
N ASP A 100 -10.65 -9.37 -7.23
CA ASP A 100 -11.28 -8.46 -8.17
C ASP A 100 -11.49 -9.22 -9.50
N GLY A 101 -12.72 -9.68 -9.69
CA GLY A 101 -13.05 -10.70 -10.68
C GLY A 101 -12.31 -12.01 -10.39
N ILE A 102 -11.52 -12.47 -11.36
CA ILE A 102 -10.71 -13.69 -11.23
C ILE A 102 -9.33 -13.44 -10.62
N HIS A 103 -8.92 -12.18 -10.46
CA HIS A 103 -7.56 -11.84 -10.05
C HIS A 103 -7.49 -11.63 -8.54
N PRO A 104 -6.53 -12.26 -7.85
CA PRO A 104 -6.22 -11.90 -6.47
C PRO A 104 -5.73 -10.45 -6.37
N VAL A 105 -6.00 -9.80 -5.24
CA VAL A 105 -5.52 -8.46 -4.91
C VAL A 105 -4.94 -8.47 -3.51
N SER A 106 -3.71 -7.99 -3.35
CA SER A 106 -3.15 -7.68 -2.02
C SER A 106 -3.27 -6.19 -1.78
N ILE A 107 -3.80 -5.81 -0.62
CA ILE A 107 -3.94 -4.42 -0.19
C ILE A 107 -3.19 -4.28 1.12
N TYR A 108 -2.34 -3.27 1.24
CA TYR A 108 -1.58 -2.93 2.43
C TYR A 108 -2.03 -1.55 2.85
N LEU A 109 -2.49 -1.40 4.09
CA LEU A 109 -2.86 -0.11 4.67
C LEU A 109 -1.78 0.28 5.68
N PHE A 110 -1.22 1.48 5.52
CA PHE A 110 -0.15 2.02 6.36
C PHE A 110 -0.75 2.99 7.37
N GLU A 111 -0.45 2.78 8.63
CA GLU A 111 -0.93 3.57 9.75
C GLU A 111 0.24 3.99 10.65
N GLU A 112 0.33 5.27 10.97
CA GLU A 112 1.23 5.81 11.99
C GLU A 112 0.43 6.12 13.25
N ASN A 113 0.78 5.51 14.38
CA ASN A 113 0.10 5.72 15.67
C ASN A 113 -1.44 5.57 15.59
N GLY A 114 -1.92 4.68 14.71
CA GLY A 114 -3.35 4.42 14.49
C GLY A 114 -4.04 5.33 13.48
N VAL A 115 -3.33 6.29 12.87
CA VAL A 115 -3.85 7.14 11.79
C VAL A 115 -3.35 6.62 10.44
N SER A 116 -4.27 6.32 9.53
CA SER A 116 -3.92 5.91 8.17
C SER A 116 -3.29 7.05 7.40
N PHE A 117 -2.17 6.80 6.73
CA PHE A 117 -1.49 7.79 5.89
C PHE A 117 -1.28 7.31 4.44
N GLY A 118 -1.51 6.02 4.16
CA GLY A 118 -1.42 5.53 2.81
C GLY A 118 -1.82 4.08 2.64
N SER A 119 -1.80 3.65 1.39
CA SER A 119 -2.09 2.30 0.96
C SER A 119 -1.25 1.88 -0.23
N PHE A 120 -1.03 0.58 -0.34
CA PHE A 120 -0.44 -0.05 -1.51
C PHE A 120 -1.32 -1.21 -1.96
N ARG A 121 -1.62 -1.27 -3.25
CA ARG A 121 -2.45 -2.30 -3.87
C ARG A 121 -1.66 -2.98 -4.98
N ARG A 122 -1.70 -4.31 -5.00
CA ARG A 122 -1.15 -5.15 -6.07
C ARG A 122 -2.21 -6.10 -6.57
N LYS A 123 -2.59 -5.98 -7.84
CA LYS A 123 -3.52 -6.89 -8.50
C LYS A 123 -2.73 -7.89 -9.34
N TYR A 124 -2.90 -9.19 -9.11
CA TYR A 124 -2.13 -10.25 -9.81
C TYR A 124 -2.73 -10.52 -11.20
N ASP A 125 -2.52 -9.58 -12.12
CA ASP A 125 -3.14 -9.52 -13.45
C ASP A 125 -2.13 -9.36 -14.60
N TYR A 126 -0.85 -9.50 -14.30
CA TYR A 126 0.26 -9.27 -15.22
C TYR A 126 0.28 -7.88 -15.89
N GLY A 127 -0.31 -6.86 -15.24
CA GLY A 127 -0.38 -5.50 -15.77
C GLY A 127 -1.53 -5.28 -16.76
N SER A 128 -2.37 -6.28 -17.02
CA SER A 128 -3.46 -6.18 -18.00
C SER A 128 -4.50 -5.12 -17.66
N LYS A 129 -4.61 -4.69 -16.40
CA LYS A 129 -5.53 -3.63 -15.96
C LYS A 129 -4.85 -2.27 -15.77
N LEU A 130 -3.56 -2.15 -16.06
CA LEU A 130 -2.80 -0.91 -15.88
C LEU A 130 -3.44 0.26 -16.65
N HIS A 131 -3.58 0.13 -17.97
CA HIS A 131 -4.11 1.22 -18.80
C HIS A 131 -5.58 1.53 -18.50
N GLU A 132 -6.37 0.52 -18.14
CA GLU A 132 -7.76 0.72 -17.71
C GLU A 132 -7.81 1.58 -16.44
N ALA A 133 -6.97 1.27 -15.45
CA ALA A 133 -6.83 2.06 -14.24
C ALA A 133 -6.33 3.47 -14.55
N GLY A 134 -5.28 3.60 -15.35
CA GLY A 134 -4.69 4.90 -15.71
C GLY A 134 -5.69 5.82 -16.41
N LYS A 135 -6.48 5.29 -17.37
CA LYS A 135 -7.52 6.06 -18.05
C LYS A 135 -8.60 6.55 -17.09
N LYS A 136 -9.10 5.69 -16.19
CA LYS A 136 -10.08 6.10 -15.17
C LYS A 136 -9.51 7.21 -14.28
N LEU A 137 -8.25 7.09 -13.85
CA LEU A 137 -7.59 8.12 -13.05
C LEU A 137 -7.41 9.44 -13.80
N ALA A 138 -7.04 9.37 -15.07
CA ALA A 138 -6.87 10.53 -15.94
C ALA A 138 -8.21 11.23 -16.23
N GLU A 139 -9.28 10.48 -16.46
CA GLU A 139 -10.65 11.00 -16.63
C GLU A 139 -11.10 11.75 -15.37
N VAL A 140 -10.91 11.14 -14.20
CA VAL A 140 -11.27 11.73 -12.90
C VAL A 140 -10.48 12.99 -12.61
N ASN A 141 -9.19 13.02 -12.95
CA ASN A 141 -8.30 14.15 -12.69
C ASN A 141 -8.23 15.18 -13.83
N GLN A 142 -8.96 14.97 -14.93
CA GLN A 142 -8.88 15.80 -16.13
C GLN A 142 -7.41 16.02 -16.55
N SER A 143 -6.66 14.91 -16.63
CA SER A 143 -5.25 14.87 -16.98
C SER A 143 -5.06 14.20 -18.35
N GLU A 144 -4.08 14.66 -19.13
CA GLU A 144 -3.66 13.97 -20.33
C GLU A 144 -2.67 12.86 -19.98
N LEU A 145 -3.04 11.63 -20.28
CA LEU A 145 -2.23 10.44 -20.00
C LEU A 145 -1.46 10.04 -21.26
N ASP A 146 -0.14 9.99 -21.17
CA ASP A 146 0.64 9.30 -22.19
C ASP A 146 0.52 7.79 -21.93
N ILE A 147 -0.31 7.12 -22.75
CA ILE A 147 -0.56 5.69 -22.62
C ILE A 147 0.64 4.82 -23.00
N SER A 148 1.67 5.39 -23.64
CA SER A 148 2.91 4.67 -23.93
C SER A 148 3.78 4.49 -22.69
N ASN A 149 3.58 5.33 -21.66
CA ASN A 149 4.16 5.12 -20.35
C ASN A 149 3.45 3.97 -19.63
N GLU A 150 4.19 3.29 -18.75
CA GLU A 150 3.66 2.26 -17.85
C GLU A 150 3.73 2.69 -16.37
N LYS A 151 4.04 3.96 -16.12
CA LYS A 151 4.26 4.56 -14.80
C LYS A 151 3.76 6.01 -14.78
N TRP A 152 2.83 6.32 -13.89
CA TRP A 152 2.26 7.66 -13.75
C TRP A 152 2.14 8.03 -12.28
N LEU A 153 2.57 9.25 -11.95
CA LEU A 153 2.51 9.80 -10.60
C LEU A 153 1.69 11.09 -10.61
N TRP A 154 0.53 11.05 -9.98
CA TRP A 154 -0.25 12.23 -9.67
C TRP A 154 0.19 12.81 -8.33
N LYS A 155 0.50 14.11 -8.29
CA LYS A 155 0.84 14.85 -7.07
C LYS A 155 -0.24 15.90 -6.79
N GLY A 156 -0.77 15.90 -5.58
CA GLY A 156 -1.70 16.93 -5.12
C GLY A 156 -1.00 18.19 -4.63
N ILE A 157 -1.78 19.25 -4.42
CA ILE A 157 -1.29 20.56 -3.94
C ILE A 157 -0.79 20.49 -2.48
N SER A 158 -1.25 19.50 -1.71
CA SER A 158 -0.84 19.29 -0.32
C SER A 158 0.36 18.35 -0.24
N LYS A 159 0.15 17.13 0.23
CA LYS A 159 1.14 16.06 0.41
C LYS A 159 0.64 14.76 -0.18
N GLU A 160 -0.45 14.82 -0.93
CA GLU A 160 -1.10 13.66 -1.48
C GLU A 160 -0.38 13.20 -2.73
N CYS A 161 -0.22 11.90 -2.88
CA CYS A 161 0.27 11.33 -4.12
C CYS A 161 -0.39 10.00 -4.45
N LEU A 162 -0.52 9.76 -5.75
CA LEU A 162 -1.04 8.53 -6.32
C LEU A 162 -0.08 8.07 -7.40
N PHE A 163 0.48 6.88 -7.24
CA PHE A 163 1.40 6.30 -8.20
C PHE A 163 0.81 5.01 -8.74
N LEU A 164 0.63 4.96 -10.06
CA LEU A 164 0.19 3.78 -10.79
C LEU A 164 1.35 3.28 -11.64
N GLU A 165 1.68 2.00 -11.51
CA GLU A 165 2.76 1.39 -12.29
C GLU A 165 2.46 -0.05 -12.67
N LYS A 166 3.16 -0.53 -13.70
CA LYS A 166 3.32 -1.95 -13.97
C LYS A 166 4.70 -2.42 -13.50
N PHE A 167 4.70 -3.23 -12.46
CA PHE A 167 5.89 -3.92 -11.98
C PHE A 167 5.56 -5.40 -11.77
N GLY A 168 5.66 -6.16 -12.88
CA GLY A 168 5.15 -7.52 -13.04
C GLY A 168 3.62 -7.64 -13.02
N HIS A 169 2.95 -6.72 -12.33
CA HIS A 169 1.52 -6.66 -12.05
C HIS A 169 1.08 -5.20 -11.96
N THR A 170 -0.23 -4.94 -12.08
CA THR A 170 -0.77 -3.60 -11.81
C THR A 170 -0.58 -3.26 -10.33
N GLN A 171 0.07 -2.14 -10.07
CA GLN A 171 0.39 -1.64 -8.73
C GLN A 171 -0.08 -0.21 -8.55
N ILE A 172 -0.71 0.07 -7.41
CA ILE A 172 -1.22 1.39 -7.05
C ILE A 172 -0.70 1.72 -5.66
N TRP A 173 0.07 2.79 -5.55
CA TRP A 173 0.44 3.40 -4.29
C TRP A 173 -0.37 4.66 -4.12
N HIS A 174 -0.81 4.89 -2.89
CA HIS A 174 -1.62 6.04 -2.58
C HIS A 174 -1.27 6.54 -1.19
N PHE A 175 -0.84 7.78 -1.08
CA PHE A 175 -0.51 8.41 0.19
C PHE A 175 -1.31 9.70 0.33
N ILE A 176 -1.93 9.87 1.50
CA ILE A 176 -2.61 11.10 1.91
C ILE A 176 -1.56 12.14 2.33
N ASP A 177 -0.45 11.64 2.89
CA ASP A 177 0.68 12.43 3.33
C ASP A 177 1.99 11.71 2.96
N SER A 178 2.58 12.09 1.82
CA SER A 178 3.82 11.52 1.30
C SER A 178 5.03 11.89 2.15
N GLU A 179 5.00 12.96 2.93
CA GLU A 179 6.12 13.32 3.83
C GLU A 179 6.25 12.31 4.98
N GLN A 180 5.16 11.63 5.37
CA GLN A 180 5.24 10.54 6.35
C GLN A 180 6.07 9.36 5.83
N VAL A 181 6.09 9.13 4.51
CA VAL A 181 6.96 8.13 3.90
C VAL A 181 8.42 8.46 4.22
N ASP A 182 8.84 9.71 4.03
CA ASP A 182 10.21 10.18 4.26
C ASP A 182 10.69 9.98 5.70
N PHE A 183 9.83 10.26 6.69
CA PHE A 183 10.13 9.97 8.10
C PHE A 183 10.51 8.49 8.30
N TRP A 184 9.71 7.56 7.77
CA TRP A 184 9.94 6.13 7.98
C TRP A 184 11.20 5.62 7.29
N MET A 185 11.62 6.24 6.19
CA MET A 185 12.81 5.81 5.44
C MET A 185 14.13 6.33 6.01
N TYR A 186 14.18 7.61 6.44
CA TYR A 186 15.43 8.32 6.73
C TYR A 186 15.70 8.62 8.21
N SER A 187 14.73 8.41 9.11
CA SER A 187 14.96 8.57 10.56
C SER A 187 15.79 7.45 11.19
#